data_AF-A0A968TS80-F1
#
_entry.id   AF-A0A968TS80-F1
#
_cell.length_a   1.000
_cell.length_b   1.000
_cell.length_c   1.000
_cell.angle_alpha   90.00
_cell.angle_beta   90.00
_cell.angle_gamma   90.00
#
_symmetry.space_group_name_H-M   'P 1'
#
loop_
_entity.id
_entity.type
_entity.pdbx_description
1 polymer ?
#
loop_
_entity_poly.entity_id
_entity_poly.type
_entity_poly.pdbx_seq_one_letter_code
_entity_poly.pdbx_strand_id
1 'polypeptide(L)'
;MPATLKADEPAYYLMALSLAHDFDLRCEPRDLERLYREFPYMQVQNVILATDDGWHTVFFGKPYLFSLLAAPMTALWGADGMVAFNMLLFLAMVWMGALYLRRHNPDAPAALFAVGFFVWSTAWTYVFWLHPEVINMFSTAACLFFGLTAVETEPQPTDRPWLRRLRHLRCCSPARAAALAIGVYNKPMIAANGPAGGFRA
;
A
#
# COMPACT_ATOMS: atom_id res chain seq x y z
N MET A 1 -0.44 -17.15 11.00
CA MET A 1 0.75 -17.54 10.23
C MET A 1 0.30 -18.12 8.90
N PRO A 2 0.75 -17.58 7.76
CA PRO A 2 0.55 -18.23 6.46
C PRO A 2 1.25 -19.59 6.49
N ALA A 3 0.54 -20.67 6.17
CA ALA A 3 1.10 -22.03 6.19
C ALA A 3 2.04 -22.31 5.00
N THR A 4 1.89 -21.53 3.92
CA THR A 4 2.61 -21.64 2.65
C THR A 4 2.56 -20.30 1.94
N LEU A 5 3.57 -19.95 1.14
CA LEU A 5 3.48 -18.81 0.24
C LEU A 5 2.87 -19.21 -1.11
N LYS A 6 2.08 -18.33 -1.70
CA LYS A 6 1.29 -18.58 -2.92
C LYS A 6 1.68 -17.62 -4.03
N ALA A 7 1.67 -18.10 -5.28
CA ALA A 7 1.90 -17.27 -6.47
C ALA A 7 3.15 -16.37 -6.32
N ASP A 8 3.01 -15.04 -6.43
CA ASP A 8 4.15 -14.11 -6.31
C ASP A 8 4.53 -13.72 -4.87
N GLU A 9 3.88 -14.25 -3.82
CA GLU A 9 4.20 -13.93 -2.41
C GLU A 9 5.70 -14.14 -2.08
N PRO A 10 6.37 -15.21 -2.56
CA PRO A 10 7.80 -15.40 -2.30
C PRO A 10 8.66 -14.26 -2.84
N ALA A 11 8.31 -13.64 -3.97
CA ALA A 11 9.10 -12.55 -4.53
C ALA A 11 9.05 -11.31 -3.63
N TYR A 12 7.85 -10.95 -3.15
CA TYR A 12 7.69 -9.83 -2.23
C TYR A 12 8.33 -10.10 -0.87
N TYR A 13 8.24 -11.33 -0.39
CA TYR A 13 8.83 -11.70 0.88
C TYR A 13 10.36 -11.72 0.84
N LEU A 14 10.95 -12.33 -0.20
CA LEU A 14 12.40 -12.34 -0.40
C LEU A 14 12.97 -10.92 -0.58
N MET A 15 12.29 -10.05 -1.33
CA MET A 15 12.68 -8.63 -1.41
C MET A 15 12.68 -7.96 -0.04
N ALA A 16 11.69 -8.25 0.81
CA ALA A 16 11.63 -7.67 2.14
C ALA A 16 12.75 -8.19 3.05
N LEU A 17 13.11 -9.48 2.94
CA LEU A 17 14.24 -10.08 3.67
C LEU A 17 15.58 -9.51 3.22
N SER A 18 15.83 -9.41 1.91
CA SER A 18 17.06 -8.85 1.34
C SER A 18 17.21 -7.37 1.74
N LEU A 19 16.14 -6.57 1.69
CA LEU A 19 16.14 -5.20 2.19
C LEU A 19 16.36 -5.10 3.71
N ALA A 20 15.75 -5.99 4.49
CA ALA A 20 15.81 -5.97 5.95
C ALA A 20 17.20 -6.34 6.48
N HIS A 21 17.90 -7.27 5.83
CA HIS A 21 19.15 -7.82 6.33
C HIS A 21 20.39 -7.36 5.57
N ASP A 22 20.29 -7.17 4.26
CA ASP A 22 21.43 -6.90 3.38
C ASP A 22 21.36 -5.51 2.71
N PHE A 23 20.23 -4.80 2.86
CA PHE A 23 19.99 -3.46 2.30
C PHE A 23 20.14 -3.38 0.78
N ASP A 24 19.83 -4.47 0.08
CA ASP A 24 19.83 -4.55 -1.37
C ASP A 24 18.52 -5.17 -1.91
N LEU A 25 18.51 -5.49 -3.20
CA LEU A 25 17.40 -6.16 -3.89
C LEU A 25 17.90 -7.34 -4.74
N ARG A 26 19.03 -7.92 -4.33
CA ARG A 26 19.64 -9.04 -5.03
C ARG A 26 18.99 -10.33 -4.56
N CYS A 27 18.73 -11.23 -5.49
CA CYS A 27 18.24 -12.56 -5.17
C CYS A 27 19.45 -13.48 -5.04
N GLU A 28 19.88 -13.72 -3.80
CA GLU A 28 21.04 -14.55 -3.52
C GLU A 28 20.67 -15.87 -2.81
N PRO A 29 21.55 -16.89 -2.82
CA PRO A 29 21.29 -18.16 -2.14
C PRO A 29 20.98 -18.01 -0.65
N ARG A 30 21.55 -16.99 0.02
CA ARG A 30 21.28 -16.69 1.44
C ARG A 30 19.85 -16.23 1.70
N ASP A 31 19.21 -15.55 0.76
CA ASP A 31 17.81 -15.12 0.90
C ASP A 31 16.87 -16.33 0.83
N LEU A 32 17.16 -17.25 -0.08
CA LEU A 32 16.46 -18.53 -0.16
C LEU A 32 16.68 -19.36 1.12
N GLU A 33 17.88 -19.34 1.69
CA GLU A 33 18.13 -20.04 2.95
C GLU A 33 17.28 -19.45 4.10
N ARG A 34 17.21 -18.12 4.23
CA ARG A 34 16.32 -17.45 5.20
C ARG A 34 14.87 -17.86 5.00
N LEU A 35 14.41 -17.87 3.74
CA LEU A 35 13.07 -18.30 3.38
C LEU A 35 12.80 -19.75 3.79
N TYR A 36 13.71 -20.68 3.50
CA TYR A 36 13.54 -22.10 3.83
C TYR A 36 13.66 -22.40 5.32
N ARG A 37 14.36 -21.58 6.10
CA ARG A 37 14.35 -21.70 7.57
C ARG A 37 12.95 -21.45 8.14
N GLU A 38 12.20 -20.53 7.55
CA GLU A 38 10.84 -20.21 7.98
C GLU A 38 9.78 -21.10 7.32
N PHE A 39 10.00 -21.48 6.06
CA PHE A 39 9.10 -22.32 5.28
C PHE A 39 9.81 -23.56 4.71
N PRO A 40 10.15 -24.55 5.56
CA PRO A 40 11.03 -25.68 5.19
C PRO A 40 10.44 -26.64 4.16
N TYR A 41 9.10 -26.69 4.02
CA TYR A 41 8.42 -27.64 3.14
C TYR A 41 7.92 -27.02 1.83
N MET A 42 8.35 -25.80 1.51
CA MET A 42 7.83 -25.10 0.34
C MET A 42 8.59 -25.46 -0.93
N GLN A 43 7.84 -25.74 -2.01
CA GLN A 43 8.38 -25.73 -3.37
C GLN A 43 8.16 -24.32 -3.92
N VAL A 44 9.19 -23.47 -3.89
CA VAL A 44 9.10 -22.11 -4.44
C VAL A 44 9.04 -22.24 -5.97
N GLN A 45 7.85 -22.12 -6.56
CA GLN A 45 7.65 -22.37 -7.99
C GLN A 45 7.46 -21.10 -8.84
N ASN A 46 7.34 -19.92 -8.25
CA ASN A 46 6.84 -18.72 -8.95
C ASN A 46 7.59 -17.41 -8.59
N VAL A 47 8.93 -17.42 -8.61
CA VAL A 47 9.72 -16.18 -8.45
C VAL A 47 10.14 -15.67 -9.82
N ILE A 48 9.79 -14.41 -10.11
CA ILE A 48 10.22 -13.72 -11.32
C ILE A 48 11.51 -12.96 -11.01
N LEU A 49 12.56 -13.29 -11.76
CA LEU A 49 13.89 -12.71 -11.64
C LEU A 49 14.26 -11.95 -12.92
N ALA A 50 15.11 -10.94 -12.77
CA ALA A 50 15.61 -10.12 -13.85
C ALA A 50 17.13 -9.94 -13.71
N THR A 51 17.81 -9.84 -14.84
CA THR A 51 19.25 -9.58 -14.95
C THR A 51 19.47 -8.74 -16.21
N ASP A 52 20.48 -7.88 -16.18
CA ASP A 52 20.97 -7.12 -17.33
C ASP A 52 22.43 -7.47 -17.68
N ASP A 53 23.05 -8.39 -16.93
CA ASP A 53 24.46 -8.74 -17.01
C ASP A 53 24.71 -10.22 -17.33
N GLY A 54 23.75 -10.89 -17.97
CA GLY A 54 23.90 -12.29 -18.38
C GLY A 54 23.87 -13.28 -17.21
N TRP A 55 23.10 -12.98 -16.16
CA TRP A 55 22.93 -13.80 -14.94
C TRP A 55 24.13 -13.79 -13.98
N HIS A 56 25.02 -12.81 -14.10
CA HIS A 56 26.06 -12.59 -13.09
C HIS A 56 25.49 -11.97 -11.82
N THR A 57 24.49 -11.10 -11.96
CA THR A 57 23.68 -10.58 -10.87
C THR A 57 22.19 -10.78 -11.18
N VAL A 58 21.44 -11.08 -10.12
CA VAL A 58 20.03 -11.46 -10.23
C VAL A 58 19.22 -10.59 -9.29
N PHE A 59 18.20 -9.92 -9.83
CA PHE A 59 17.31 -9.02 -9.10
C PHE A 59 15.87 -9.53 -9.18
N PHE A 60 15.03 -9.08 -8.25
CA PHE A 60 13.60 -9.40 -8.27
C PHE A 60 12.87 -8.59 -9.36
N GLY A 61 12.06 -9.27 -10.18
CA GLY A 61 11.33 -8.66 -11.31
C GLY A 61 9.99 -7.99 -10.94
N LYS A 62 9.78 -7.63 -9.67
CA LYS A 62 8.53 -7.05 -9.16
C LYS A 62 8.79 -5.65 -8.56
N PRO A 63 7.79 -4.76 -8.52
CA PRO A 63 7.92 -3.47 -7.83
C PRO A 63 8.28 -3.67 -6.35
N TYR A 64 9.33 -2.99 -5.87
CA TYR A 64 9.89 -3.24 -4.55
C TYR A 64 9.25 -2.42 -3.41
N LEU A 65 8.46 -1.40 -3.73
CA LEU A 65 7.98 -0.40 -2.75
C LEU A 65 7.19 -1.03 -1.60
N PHE A 66 6.34 -2.02 -1.88
CA PHE A 66 5.64 -2.77 -0.83
C PHE A 66 6.61 -3.47 0.11
N SER A 67 7.57 -4.21 -0.44
CA SER A 67 8.60 -4.93 0.32
C SER A 67 9.48 -3.99 1.13
N LEU A 68 9.81 -2.81 0.59
CA LEU A 68 10.59 -1.78 1.27
C LEU A 68 9.86 -1.22 2.50
N LEU A 69 8.57 -0.94 2.37
CA LEU A 69 7.79 -0.42 3.50
C LEU A 69 7.51 -1.49 4.55
N ALA A 70 7.39 -2.76 4.14
CA ALA A 70 7.18 -3.87 5.05
C ALA A 70 8.49 -4.37 5.71
N ALA A 71 9.66 -4.11 5.11
CA ALA A 71 10.97 -4.60 5.55
C ALA A 71 11.27 -4.40 7.06
N PRO A 72 10.95 -3.23 7.69
CA PRO A 72 11.20 -3.06 9.12
C PRO A 72 10.41 -4.02 10.00
N MET A 73 9.16 -4.34 9.63
CA MET A 73 8.35 -5.31 10.37
C MET A 73 8.78 -6.73 10.05
N THR A 74 9.18 -7.00 8.81
CA THR A 74 9.78 -8.28 8.40
C THR A 74 11.05 -8.59 9.17
N ALA A 75 11.91 -7.60 9.41
CA ALA A 75 13.13 -7.77 10.20
C ALA A 75 12.85 -8.25 11.64
N LEU A 76 11.70 -7.87 12.20
CA LEU A 76 11.32 -8.19 13.58
C LEU A 76 10.56 -9.51 13.71
N TRP A 77 9.69 -9.82 12.74
CA TRP A 77 8.72 -10.92 12.85
C TRP A 77 8.62 -11.81 11.60
N GLY A 78 9.54 -11.70 10.64
CA GLY A 78 9.50 -12.49 9.41
C GLY A 78 8.23 -12.24 8.59
N ALA A 79 7.60 -13.30 8.09
CA ALA A 79 6.41 -13.21 7.25
C ALA A 79 5.21 -12.63 8.02
N ASP A 80 5.09 -12.90 9.32
CA ASP A 80 4.05 -12.30 10.17
C ASP A 80 4.23 -10.78 10.29
N GLY A 81 5.44 -10.26 10.13
CA GLY A 81 5.72 -8.83 10.06
C GLY A 81 5.04 -8.15 8.87
N MET A 82 5.02 -8.80 7.70
CA MET A 82 4.31 -8.29 6.54
C MET A 82 2.79 -8.32 6.72
N VAL A 83 2.26 -9.37 7.36
CA VAL A 83 0.84 -9.44 7.71
C VAL A 83 0.47 -8.34 8.71
N ALA A 84 1.34 -8.08 9.71
CA ALA A 84 1.16 -6.98 10.66
C ALA A 84 1.15 -5.61 9.94
N PHE A 85 2.07 -5.40 9.00
CA PHE A 85 2.08 -4.20 8.15
C PHE A 85 0.77 -4.02 7.38
N ASN A 86 0.30 -5.07 6.71
CA ASN A 86 -0.99 -5.07 6.02
C ASN A 86 -2.14 -4.75 6.97
N MET A 87 -2.15 -5.34 8.17
CA MET A 87 -3.19 -5.08 9.17
C MET A 87 -3.18 -3.62 9.62
N LEU A 88 -2.01 -3.00 9.81
CA LEU A 88 -1.92 -1.57 10.14
C LEU A 88 -2.50 -0.68 9.02
N LEU A 89 -2.18 -0.98 7.77
CA LEU A 89 -2.76 -0.26 6.62
C LEU A 89 -4.28 -0.46 6.55
N PHE A 90 -4.77 -1.67 6.81
CA PHE A 90 -6.20 -1.96 6.87
C PHE A 90 -6.90 -1.16 7.96
N LEU A 91 -6.35 -1.15 9.18
CA LEU A 91 -6.88 -0.35 10.29
C LEU A 91 -6.84 1.14 9.98
N ALA A 92 -5.80 1.63 9.30
CA ALA A 92 -5.73 3.01 8.84
C ALA A 92 -6.85 3.33 7.84
N MET A 93 -7.16 2.43 6.88
CA MET A 93 -8.28 2.62 5.96
C MET A 93 -9.63 2.68 6.69
N VAL A 94 -9.87 1.77 7.64
CA VAL A 94 -11.09 1.76 8.48
C VAL A 94 -11.21 3.08 9.25
N TRP A 95 -10.11 3.52 9.85
CA TRP A 95 -10.05 4.77 10.59
C TRP A 95 -10.35 5.98 9.70
N MET A 96 -9.75 6.05 8.51
CA MET A 96 -10.01 7.11 7.53
C MET A 96 -11.46 7.11 7.06
N GLY A 97 -12.05 5.94 6.80
CA GLY A 97 -13.46 5.79 6.48
C GLY A 97 -14.38 6.29 7.60
N ALA A 98 -14.10 5.90 8.84
CA ALA A 98 -14.84 6.36 10.02
C ALA A 98 -14.73 7.87 10.20
N LEU A 99 -13.53 8.44 10.11
CA LEU A 99 -13.31 9.90 10.19
C LEU A 99 -14.08 10.68 9.12
N TYR A 100 -14.18 10.14 7.92
CA TYR A 100 -14.96 10.76 6.84
C TYR A 100 -16.46 10.68 7.12
N LEU A 101 -16.98 9.50 7.45
CA LEU A 101 -18.42 9.28 7.69
C LEU A 101 -18.95 10.08 8.89
N ARG A 102 -18.13 10.29 9.93
CA ARG A 102 -18.45 11.10 11.12
C ARG A 102 -18.77 12.57 10.82
N ARG A 103 -18.42 13.07 9.64
CA ARG A 103 -18.77 14.44 9.21
C ARG A 103 -20.26 14.61 8.91
N HIS A 104 -20.92 13.52 8.51
CA HIS A 104 -22.30 13.52 8.03
C HIS A 104 -23.23 12.67 8.92
N ASN A 105 -22.67 11.85 9.80
CA ASN A 105 -23.40 10.89 10.61
C ASN A 105 -22.94 10.94 12.07
N PRO A 106 -23.76 10.50 13.04
CA PRO A 106 -23.33 10.30 14.42
C PRO A 106 -22.15 9.32 14.53
N ASP A 107 -21.38 9.42 15.62
CA ASP A 107 -20.12 8.70 15.79
C ASP A 107 -20.24 7.17 15.71
N ALA A 108 -21.21 6.59 16.42
CA ALA A 108 -21.42 5.14 16.47
C ALA A 108 -21.79 4.52 15.11
N PRO A 109 -22.82 5.01 14.37
CA PRO A 109 -23.13 4.46 13.05
C PRO A 109 -21.99 4.69 12.05
N ALA A 110 -21.29 5.82 12.08
CA ALA A 110 -20.16 6.07 11.20
C ALA A 110 -19.04 5.03 11.38
N ALA A 111 -18.70 4.70 12.62
CA ALA A 111 -17.71 3.67 12.93
C ALA A 111 -18.19 2.27 12.52
N LEU A 112 -19.44 1.91 12.83
CA LEU A 112 -20.02 0.61 12.46
C LEU A 112 -20.05 0.40 10.95
N PHE A 113 -20.44 1.42 10.18
CA PHE A 113 -20.44 1.34 8.72
C PHE A 113 -19.03 1.21 8.16
N ALA A 114 -18.05 1.96 8.67
CA ALA A 114 -16.67 1.85 8.21
C ALA A 114 -16.08 0.45 8.50
N VAL A 115 -16.24 -0.04 9.74
CA VAL A 115 -15.79 -1.39 10.12
C VAL A 115 -16.49 -2.45 9.28
N GLY A 116 -17.82 -2.39 9.19
CA GLY A 116 -18.62 -3.34 8.43
C GLY A 116 -18.24 -3.38 6.95
N PHE A 117 -18.05 -2.21 6.32
CA PHE A 117 -17.62 -2.13 4.93
C PHE A 117 -16.29 -2.84 4.68
N PHE A 118 -15.25 -2.56 5.48
CA PHE A 118 -13.94 -3.14 5.26
C PHE A 118 -13.83 -4.59 5.70
N VAL A 119 -14.35 -4.95 6.87
CA VAL A 119 -14.29 -6.32 7.43
C VAL A 119 -15.12 -7.30 6.60
N TRP A 120 -16.27 -6.86 6.08
CA TRP A 120 -17.14 -7.72 5.25
C TRP A 120 -16.76 -7.69 3.76
N SER A 121 -15.82 -6.83 3.35
CA SER A 121 -15.29 -6.83 2.00
C SER A 121 -14.17 -7.84 1.82
N THR A 122 -13.75 -8.05 0.56
CA THR A 122 -12.56 -8.84 0.25
C THR A 122 -11.27 -8.25 0.84
N ALA A 123 -11.25 -6.96 1.22
CA ALA A 123 -10.07 -6.32 1.80
C ALA A 123 -9.56 -7.06 3.04
N TRP A 124 -10.46 -7.61 3.87
CA TRP A 124 -10.09 -8.43 5.03
C TRP A 124 -9.26 -9.65 4.64
N THR A 125 -9.67 -10.38 3.60
CA THR A 125 -8.96 -11.56 3.12
C THR A 125 -7.56 -11.21 2.61
N TYR A 126 -7.42 -10.08 1.92
CA TYR A 126 -6.12 -9.62 1.38
C TYR A 126 -5.11 -9.22 2.47
N VAL A 127 -5.54 -8.93 3.70
CA VAL A 127 -4.62 -8.63 4.81
C VAL A 127 -3.63 -9.77 5.04
N PHE A 128 -4.09 -11.01 4.84
CA PHE A 128 -3.30 -12.22 5.10
C PHE A 128 -2.45 -12.67 3.91
N TRP A 129 -2.40 -11.90 2.82
CA TRP A 129 -1.58 -12.18 1.63
C TRP A 129 -0.37 -11.25 1.57
N LEU A 130 0.80 -11.80 1.23
CA LEU A 130 2.07 -11.07 1.19
C LEU A 130 2.25 -10.37 -0.18
N HIS A 131 1.29 -9.49 -0.51
CA HIS A 131 1.20 -8.82 -1.81
C HIS A 131 0.86 -7.32 -1.68
N PRO A 132 1.13 -6.52 -2.73
CA PRO A 132 0.91 -5.08 -2.72
C PRO A 132 -0.58 -4.66 -2.76
N GLU A 133 -1.54 -5.58 -2.69
CA GLU A 133 -2.96 -5.22 -2.81
C GLU A 133 -3.43 -4.32 -1.67
N VAL A 134 -3.00 -4.57 -0.44
CA VAL A 134 -3.43 -3.78 0.71
C VAL A 134 -2.87 -2.37 0.66
N ILE A 135 -1.61 -2.19 0.22
CA ILE A 135 -1.03 -0.85 0.01
C ILE A 135 -1.69 -0.11 -1.15
N ASN A 136 -2.13 -0.82 -2.19
CA ASN A 136 -2.88 -0.23 -3.30
C ASN A 136 -4.29 0.21 -2.89
N MET A 137 -4.98 -0.61 -2.08
CA MET A 137 -6.26 -0.24 -1.48
C MET A 137 -6.10 0.97 -0.56
N PHE A 138 -5.05 0.98 0.28
CA PHE A 138 -4.75 2.11 1.16
C PHE A 138 -4.44 3.38 0.37
N SER A 139 -3.60 3.29 -0.66
CA SER A 139 -3.30 4.39 -1.58
C SER A 139 -4.59 4.98 -2.17
N THR A 140 -5.48 4.12 -2.66
CA THR A 140 -6.76 4.55 -3.25
C THR A 140 -7.68 5.18 -2.20
N ALA A 141 -7.83 4.55 -1.03
CA ALA A 141 -8.62 5.07 0.09
C ALA A 141 -8.07 6.42 0.56
N ALA A 142 -6.76 6.59 0.60
CA ALA A 142 -6.10 7.85 0.94
C ALA A 142 -6.33 8.92 -0.12
N CYS A 143 -6.22 8.59 -1.41
CA CYS A 143 -6.57 9.51 -2.49
C CYS A 143 -8.02 10.00 -2.39
N LEU A 144 -8.96 9.10 -2.13
CA LEU A 144 -10.37 9.42 -1.95
C LEU A 144 -10.61 10.27 -0.70
N PHE A 145 -10.04 9.86 0.44
CA PHE A 145 -10.18 10.61 1.69
C PHE A 145 -9.65 12.03 1.55
N PHE A 146 -8.42 12.23 1.08
CA PHE A 146 -7.87 13.57 0.89
C PHE A 146 -8.56 14.34 -0.24
N GLY A 147 -9.06 13.65 -1.26
CA GLY A 147 -9.78 14.25 -2.39
C GLY A 147 -11.15 14.78 -1.99
N LEU A 148 -12.00 13.93 -1.41
CA LEU A 148 -13.37 14.29 -1.00
C LEU A 148 -13.37 15.36 0.09
N THR A 149 -12.48 15.23 1.07
CA THR A 149 -12.36 16.21 2.14
C THR A 149 -11.89 17.58 1.63
N ALA A 150 -11.10 17.63 0.55
CA ALA A 150 -10.69 18.88 -0.09
C ALA A 150 -11.84 19.56 -0.85
N VAL A 151 -12.68 18.79 -1.56
CA VAL A 151 -13.85 19.31 -2.29
C VAL A 151 -14.88 19.91 -1.33
N GLU A 152 -15.16 19.24 -0.22
CA GLU A 152 -16.09 19.75 0.80
C GLU A 152 -15.62 21.06 1.47
N THR A 153 -14.32 21.36 1.38
CA THR A 153 -13.73 22.59 1.95
C THR A 153 -13.65 23.73 0.90
N GLU A 154 -14.39 23.63 -0.22
CA GLU A 154 -14.42 24.68 -1.24
C GLU A 154 -14.82 26.05 -0.62
N PRO A 155 -14.06 27.12 -0.91
CA PRO A 155 -14.21 28.40 -0.24
C PRO A 155 -15.50 29.10 -0.65
N GLN A 156 -16.26 29.60 0.33
CA GLN A 156 -17.37 30.52 0.08
C GLN A 156 -16.87 31.82 -0.59
N PRO A 157 -17.70 32.49 -1.41
CA PRO A 157 -17.30 33.68 -2.19
C PRO A 157 -16.82 34.89 -1.35
N THR A 158 -16.98 34.85 -0.03
CA THR A 158 -16.53 35.86 0.93
C THR A 158 -15.09 35.67 1.44
N ASP A 159 -14.39 34.59 1.06
CA ASP A 159 -13.02 34.32 1.54
C ASP A 159 -11.97 35.24 0.91
N ARG A 160 -11.15 35.88 1.76
CA ARG A 160 -10.06 36.78 1.34
C ARG A 160 -9.07 36.07 0.40
N PRO A 161 -8.55 36.75 -0.64
CA PRO A 161 -7.76 36.12 -1.71
C PRO A 161 -6.44 35.46 -1.25
N TRP A 162 -5.83 35.94 -0.16
CA TRP A 162 -4.62 35.33 0.40
C TRP A 162 -4.91 34.06 1.24
N LEU A 163 -6.07 34.00 1.91
CA LEU A 163 -6.56 32.79 2.59
C LEU A 163 -6.96 31.71 1.57
N ARG A 164 -7.52 32.11 0.42
CA ARG A 164 -7.77 31.20 -0.73
C ARG A 164 -6.48 30.57 -1.25
N ARG A 165 -5.39 31.33 -1.36
CA ARG A 165 -4.09 30.81 -1.86
C ARG A 165 -3.45 29.81 -0.89
N LEU A 166 -3.54 30.05 0.42
CA LEU A 166 -3.08 29.11 1.47
C LEU A 166 -3.97 27.84 1.57
N ARG A 167 -5.28 27.96 1.34
CA ARG A 167 -6.21 26.81 1.28
C ARG A 167 -6.06 25.98 0.00
N HIS A 168 -5.85 26.60 -1.16
CA HIS A 168 -5.58 25.86 -2.41
C HIS A 168 -4.28 25.05 -2.37
N LEU A 169 -3.24 25.56 -1.69
CA LEU A 169 -2.01 24.80 -1.42
C LEU A 169 -2.24 23.61 -0.45
N ARG A 170 -3.33 23.63 0.34
CA ARG A 170 -3.77 22.50 1.18
C ARG A 170 -4.69 21.52 0.42
N CYS A 171 -5.46 21.99 -0.56
CA CYS A 171 -6.39 21.16 -1.36
C CYS A 171 -5.72 20.41 -2.52
N CYS A 172 -4.57 20.86 -3.00
CA CYS A 172 -3.62 20.03 -3.74
C CYS A 172 -2.71 19.31 -2.73
N SER A 173 -3.26 18.41 -1.90
CA SER A 173 -2.45 17.86 -0.82
C SER A 173 -1.30 17.02 -1.40
N PRO A 174 -0.03 17.30 -1.04
CA PRO A 174 1.09 16.42 -1.42
C PRO A 174 0.84 15.00 -0.93
N ALA A 175 0.04 14.82 0.14
CA ALA A 175 -0.45 13.54 0.61
C ALA A 175 -1.32 12.78 -0.41
N ARG A 176 -2.25 13.45 -1.11
CA ARG A 176 -3.04 12.84 -2.20
C ARG A 176 -2.16 12.45 -3.38
N ALA A 177 -1.24 13.33 -3.78
CA ALA A 177 -0.32 13.06 -4.88
C ALA A 177 0.65 11.92 -4.54
N ALA A 178 1.18 11.89 -3.32
CA ALA A 178 2.04 10.82 -2.83
C ALA A 178 1.28 9.49 -2.75
N ALA A 179 0.06 9.49 -2.20
CA ALA A 179 -0.80 8.30 -2.19
C ALA A 179 -1.03 7.79 -3.62
N LEU A 180 -1.33 8.68 -4.57
CA LEU A 180 -1.52 8.29 -5.97
C LEU A 180 -0.23 7.71 -6.57
N ALA A 181 0.91 8.37 -6.37
CA ALA A 181 2.20 7.93 -6.88
C ALA A 181 2.58 6.54 -6.35
N ILE A 182 2.32 6.27 -5.07
CA ILE A 182 2.53 4.96 -4.44
C ILE A 182 1.68 3.88 -5.15
N GLY A 183 0.40 4.17 -5.40
CA GLY A 183 -0.49 3.24 -6.10
C GLY A 183 -0.07 3.02 -7.55
N VAL A 184 0.22 4.08 -8.29
CA VAL A 184 0.65 4.04 -9.70
C VAL A 184 1.94 3.25 -9.87
N TYR A 185 2.90 3.40 -8.95
CA TYR A 185 4.15 2.66 -8.99
C TYR A 185 3.93 1.14 -8.93
N ASN A 186 3.04 0.68 -8.05
CA ASN A 186 2.76 -0.75 -7.91
C ASN A 186 1.84 -1.29 -9.01
N LYS A 187 0.82 -0.50 -9.39
CA LYS A 187 -0.13 -0.84 -10.45
C LYS A 187 -0.48 0.41 -11.26
N PRO A 188 0.01 0.54 -12.50
CA PRO A 188 -0.16 1.76 -13.29
C PRO A 188 -1.64 2.08 -13.58
N MET A 189 -2.53 1.08 -13.57
CA MET A 189 -3.97 1.29 -13.73
C MET A 189 -4.58 2.18 -12.63
N ILE A 190 -3.95 2.30 -11.46
CA ILE A 190 -4.38 3.20 -10.37
C ILE A 190 -4.23 4.67 -10.77
N ALA A 191 -3.50 4.99 -11.85
CA ALA A 191 -3.42 6.34 -12.40
C ALA A 191 -4.79 6.94 -12.75
N ALA A 192 -5.78 6.10 -13.05
CA ALA A 192 -7.16 6.51 -13.29
C ALA A 192 -7.81 7.24 -12.08
N ASN A 193 -7.30 7.01 -10.86
CA ASN A 193 -7.75 7.70 -9.64
C ASN A 193 -7.12 9.10 -9.48
N GLY A 194 -6.19 9.46 -10.35
CA GLY A 194 -5.63 10.80 -10.44
C GLY A 194 -6.66 11.82 -10.92
N PRO A 195 -6.40 13.13 -10.72
CA PRO A 195 -7.26 14.13 -11.32
C PRO A 195 -7.30 13.90 -12.83
N ALA A 196 -8.49 13.62 -13.36
CA ALA A 196 -8.74 13.72 -14.78
C ALA A 196 -8.36 15.15 -15.16
N GLY A 197 -7.16 15.31 -15.74
CA GLY A 197 -6.80 16.54 -16.41
C GLY A 197 -7.89 16.76 -17.45
N GLY A 198 -8.72 17.77 -17.24
CA GLY A 198 -9.63 18.22 -18.27
C GLY A 198 -8.80 18.52 -19.50
N PHE A 199 -8.85 17.63 -20.49
CA PHE A 199 -8.49 17.94 -21.85
C PHE A 199 -9.49 19.01 -22.28
N ARG A 200 -9.12 20.27 -22.05
CA ARG A 200 -9.75 21.38 -22.77
C ARG A 200 -9.26 21.25 -24.21
N ALA A 201 -10.10 20.64 -25.03
CA ALA A 201 -10.11 20.89 -26.47
C ALA A 201 -10.50 22.35 -26.74
#